data_AF-A0A257KY90-F1
#
_entry.id   AF-A0A257KY90-F1
#
_cell.length_a   1.000
_cell.length_b   1.000
_cell.length_c   1.000
_cell.angle_alpha   90.00
_cell.angle_beta   90.00
_cell.angle_gamma   90.00
#
_symmetry.space_group_name_H-M   'P 1'
#
loop_
_entity.id
_entity.type
_entity.pdbx_description
1 polymer ?
#
loop_
_entity_poly.entity_id
_entity_poly.type
_entity_poly.pdbx_seq_one_letter_code
_entity_poly.pdbx_strand_id
1 'polypeptide(L)'
;MPSRAPHLPHYVERTALQKLRAAPDLPATHLLPAGQKTLANMLQKGWIESSAGSMPRYRITPEGETALKAEIPMPRSTQTRTR
;
A
#
# COMPACT_ATOMS: atom_id res chain seq x y z
N MET A 1 16.55 12.55 -11.30
CA MET A 1 15.94 11.50 -10.45
C MET A 1 15.08 10.62 -11.36
N PRO A 2 15.28 9.30 -11.43
CA PRO A 2 14.42 8.47 -12.27
C PRO A 2 12.98 8.52 -11.74
N SER A 3 12.04 8.82 -12.63
CA SER A 3 10.61 8.81 -12.33
C SER A 3 10.21 7.39 -11.93
N ARG A 4 9.91 7.18 -10.65
CA ARG A 4 9.42 5.89 -10.15
C ARG A 4 8.18 5.48 -10.94
N ALA A 5 8.11 4.23 -11.35
CA ALA A 5 6.98 3.74 -12.11
C ALA A 5 5.70 3.82 -11.25
N PRO A 6 4.59 4.41 -11.77
CA PRO A 6 3.40 4.73 -10.97
C PRO A 6 2.66 3.50 -10.44
N HIS A 7 2.98 2.31 -10.94
CA HIS A 7 2.43 1.03 -10.50
C HIS A 7 3.10 0.48 -9.22
N LEU A 8 4.20 1.08 -8.74
CA LEU A 8 4.87 0.64 -7.53
C LEU A 8 4.37 1.43 -6.32
N PRO A 9 3.91 0.77 -5.25
CA PRO A 9 3.48 1.47 -4.04
C PRO A 9 4.67 2.17 -3.37
N HIS A 10 4.47 3.42 -2.98
CA HIS A 10 5.38 4.13 -2.09
C HIS A 10 5.42 3.47 -0.71
N TYR A 11 6.43 3.74 0.11
CA TYR A 11 6.55 3.15 1.46
C TYR A 11 5.26 3.28 2.28
N VAL A 12 4.65 4.47 2.28
CA VAL A 12 3.39 4.76 2.99
C VAL A 12 2.21 3.97 2.42
N GLU A 13 2.09 3.88 1.08
CA GLU A 13 1.04 3.08 0.42
C GLU A 13 1.22 1.60 0.73
N ARG A 14 2.48 1.10 0.72
CA ARG A 14 2.82 -0.28 1.05
C ARG A 14 2.46 -0.63 2.49
N THR A 15 2.77 0.25 3.46
CA THR A 15 2.37 0.06 4.85
C THR A 15 0.85 0.00 5.00
N ALA A 16 0.10 0.85 4.30
CA ALA A 16 -1.36 0.81 4.31
C ALA A 16 -1.90 -0.51 3.73
N LEU A 17 -1.38 -0.96 2.58
CA LEU A 17 -1.76 -2.25 1.98
C LEU A 17 -1.43 -3.44 2.89
N GLN A 18 -0.26 -3.43 3.55
CA GLN A 18 0.11 -4.48 4.51
C GLN A 18 -0.86 -4.55 5.68
N LYS A 19 -1.25 -3.38 6.23
CA LYS A 19 -2.23 -3.30 7.31
C LYS A 19 -3.60 -3.82 6.87
N LEU A 20 -4.07 -3.43 5.68
CA LEU A 20 -5.35 -3.87 5.13
C LEU A 20 -5.37 -5.36 4.77
N ARG A 21 -4.23 -5.92 4.36
CA ARG A 21 -4.07 -7.36 4.17
C ARG A 21 -4.14 -8.13 5.49
N ALA A 22 -3.58 -7.57 6.57
CA ALA A 22 -3.61 -8.19 7.90
C ALA A 22 -4.99 -8.07 8.57
N ALA A 23 -5.67 -6.95 8.38
CA ALA A 23 -7.02 -6.70 8.88
C ALA A 23 -7.82 -5.88 7.85
N PRO A 24 -8.89 -6.44 7.26
CA PRO A 24 -9.79 -5.69 6.40
C PRO A 24 -10.62 -4.69 7.22
N ASP A 25 -11.30 -3.76 6.54
CA ASP A 25 -12.27 -2.83 7.12
C ASP A 25 -11.70 -1.84 8.15
N LEU A 26 -10.45 -1.42 7.96
CA LEU A 26 -9.81 -0.44 8.84
C LEU A 26 -10.24 1.00 8.51
N PRO A 27 -10.48 1.86 9.51
CA PRO A 27 -10.68 3.29 9.30
C PRO A 27 -9.36 3.99 8.99
N ALA A 28 -9.42 5.18 8.40
CA ALA A 28 -8.24 5.98 8.02
C ALA A 28 -7.23 6.20 9.16
N THR A 29 -7.71 6.32 10.40
CA THR A 29 -6.87 6.52 11.60
C THR A 29 -5.92 5.34 11.87
N HIS A 30 -6.33 4.12 11.53
CA HIS A 30 -5.49 2.92 11.68
C HIS A 30 -4.48 2.75 10.54
N LEU A 31 -4.67 3.47 9.43
CA LEU A 31 -3.82 3.42 8.24
C LEU A 31 -2.64 4.40 8.28
N LEU A 32 -2.50 5.19 9.36
CA LEU A 32 -1.35 6.07 9.57
C LEU A 32 -0.02 5.29 9.40
N PRO A 33 0.97 5.85 8.67
CA PRO A 33 1.09 7.24 8.22
C PRO A 33 0.36 7.58 6.91
N ALA A 34 -0.45 6.69 6.32
CA ALA A 34 -1.22 7.01 5.13
C ALA A 34 -2.30 8.04 5.42
N GLY A 35 -2.07 9.27 4.96
CA GLY A 35 -3.04 10.36 5.06
C GLY A 35 -4.12 10.29 3.98
N GLN A 36 -5.09 11.19 4.07
CA GLN A 36 -6.23 11.28 3.15
C GLN A 36 -5.82 11.34 1.68
N LYS A 37 -4.77 12.12 1.34
CA LYS A 37 -4.25 12.21 -0.03
C LYS A 37 -3.71 10.87 -0.55
N THR A 38 -3.02 10.11 0.31
CA THR A 38 -2.50 8.79 -0.04
C THR A 38 -3.65 7.80 -0.25
N LEU A 39 -4.65 7.80 0.63
CA LEU A 39 -5.82 6.94 0.49
C LEU A 39 -6.63 7.27 -0.77
N ALA A 40 -6.81 8.56 -1.08
CA ALA A 40 -7.45 9.00 -2.32
C ALA A 40 -6.69 8.51 -3.57
N ASN A 41 -5.36 8.60 -3.57
CA ASN A 41 -4.55 8.06 -4.67
C ASN A 41 -4.67 6.53 -4.78
N MET A 42 -4.70 5.81 -3.65
CA MET A 42 -4.87 4.36 -3.64
C MET A 42 -6.26 3.93 -4.13
N LEU A 43 -7.31 4.68 -3.79
CA LEU A 43 -8.66 4.52 -4.33
C LEU A 43 -8.69 4.75 -5.85
N GLN A 44 -8.07 5.84 -6.34
CA GLN A 44 -7.99 6.12 -7.78
C GLN A 44 -7.23 5.04 -8.56
N LYS A 45 -6.21 4.44 -7.96
CA LYS A 45 -5.46 3.31 -8.53
C LYS A 45 -6.22 1.98 -8.45
N GLY A 46 -7.35 1.93 -7.76
CA GLY A 46 -8.12 0.71 -7.53
C GLY A 46 -7.44 -0.28 -6.58
N TRP A 47 -6.47 0.15 -5.77
CA TRP A 47 -5.73 -0.73 -4.85
C TRP A 47 -6.48 -1.00 -3.53
N ILE A 48 -7.38 -0.09 -3.18
CA ILE A 48 -8.26 -0.20 -2.02
C ILE A 48 -9.66 0.24 -2.43
N GLU A 49 -10.64 -0.21 -1.67
CA GLU A 49 -12.02 0.24 -1.75
C GLU A 49 -12.43 0.86 -0.42
N SER A 50 -13.37 1.81 -0.46
CA SER A 50 -13.96 2.41 0.73
C SER A 50 -15.44 2.05 0.83
N SER A 51 -15.90 1.68 2.02
CA SER A 51 -17.32 1.52 2.32
C SER A 51 -18.02 2.89 2.40
N ALA A 52 -19.26 2.96 1.91
CA ALA A 52 -20.07 4.17 1.94
C ALA A 52 -20.55 4.49 3.36
N GLY A 53 -20.34 5.72 3.82
CA GLY A 53 -20.82 6.20 5.12
C GLY A 53 -19.97 7.35 5.68
N SER A 54 -20.42 7.92 6.80
CA SER A 54 -19.75 9.04 7.48
C SER A 54 -18.35 8.67 8.03
N MET A 55 -18.10 7.37 8.25
CA MET A 55 -16.78 6.83 8.63
C MET A 55 -16.37 5.75 7.63
N PRO A 56 -15.72 6.12 6.51
CA PRO A 56 -15.34 5.15 5.50
C PRO A 56 -14.33 4.16 6.07
N ARG A 57 -14.63 2.87 5.89
CA ARG A 57 -13.72 1.75 6.16
C ARG A 57 -13.08 1.33 4.87
N TYR A 58 -11.79 1.03 4.92
CA TYR A 58 -11.03 0.65 3.74
C TYR A 58 -10.77 -0.85 3.74
N ARG A 59 -10.78 -1.44 2.54
CA ARG A 59 -10.38 -2.83 2.32
C ARG A 59 -9.42 -2.90 1.13
N ILE A 60 -8.53 -3.89 1.14
CA ILE A 60 -7.63 -4.16 0.03
C ILE A 60 -8.39 -4.86 -1.10
N THR A 61 -8.08 -4.49 -2.34
CA THR A 61 -8.61 -5.15 -3.55
C THR A 61 -7.59 -6.16 -4.11
N PRO A 62 -7.99 -7.05 -5.03
CA PRO A 62 -7.06 -7.94 -5.74
C PRO A 62 -5.93 -7.17 -6.46
N GLU A 63 -6.21 -5.98 -6.98
CA GLU A 63 -5.22 -5.09 -7.61
C GLU A 63 -4.22 -4.56 -6.57
N GLY A 64 -4.70 -4.20 -5.38
CA GLY A 64 -3.85 -3.80 -4.26
C GLY A 64 -2.96 -4.93 -3.75
N GLU A 65 -3.47 -6.17 -3.72
CA GLU A 65 -2.66 -7.35 -3.40
C GLU A 65 -1.59 -7.61 -4.47
N THR A 66 -1.93 -7.43 -5.74
CA THR A 66 -0.99 -7.56 -6.86
C THR A 66 0.08 -6.47 -6.79
N ALA A 67 -0.29 -5.22 -6.49
CA ALA A 67 0.64 -4.12 -6.27
C ALA A 67 1.56 -4.35 -5.05
N LEU A 68 1.06 -5.05 -4.02
CA LEU A 68 1.86 -5.42 -2.85
C LEU A 68 2.86 -6.56 -3.17
N LYS A 69 2.42 -7.54 -3.97
CA LYS A 69 3.25 -8.67 -4.45
C LYS A 69 4.24 -8.26 -5.53
N ALA A 70 4.01 -7.14 -6.22
CA ALA A 70 4.96 -6.59 -7.18
C ALA A 70 6.33 -6.47 -6.51
N GLU A 71 7.31 -7.21 -7.05
CA GLU A 71 8.66 -7.19 -6.56
C GLU A 71 9.19 -5.77 -6.68
N ILE A 72 9.46 -5.14 -5.54
CA ILE A 72 10.31 -3.95 -5.53
C ILE A 72 11.69 -4.50 -5.90
N PRO A 73 12.32 -4.08 -7.02
CA PRO A 73 13.70 -4.42 -7.28
C PRO A 73 14.54 -3.75 -6.18
N MET A 74 14.76 -4.48 -5.10
CA MET A 74 15.81 -4.15 -4.15
C MET A 74 17.11 -4.36 -4.92
N PRO A 75 18.05 -3.39 -4.96
CA PRO A 75 19.42 -3.76 -5.24
C PRO A 75 19.79 -4.81 -4.19
N ARG A 76 20.10 -6.03 -4.63
CA ARG A 76 20.55 -7.10 -3.73
C ARG A 76 21.84 -6.57 -3.08
N SER A 77 21.74 -6.06 -1.86
CA SER A 77 22.89 -6.06 -0.97
C SER A 77 23.12 -7.54 -0.67
N THR A 78 24.03 -8.14 -1.44
CA THR A 78 24.68 -9.41 -1.12
C THR A 78 25.35 -9.21 0.24
N GLN A 79 24.61 -9.41 1.33
CA GLN A 79 25.22 -9.65 2.62
C GLN A 79 25.65 -11.11 2.60
N THR A 80 26.77 -11.34 1.90
CA THR A 80 27.60 -12.51 2.07
C THR A 80 28.02 -12.50 3.53
N ARG A 81 27.25 -13.19 4.38
CA ARG A 81 27.64 -13.45 5.77
C ARG A 81 28.70 -14.55 5.71
N THR A 82 29.95 -14.13 5.54
CA THR A 82 31.11 -15.00 5.65
C THR A 82 31.59 -15.03 7.10
N ARG A 83 31.84 -16.25 7.57
CA ARG A 83 32.42 -16.71 8.85
C ARG A 83 31.47 -16.86 10.03
#